data_AF-A0A193GHF2-F1
#
_entry.id   AF-A0A193GHF2-F1
#
_cell.length_a   1.000
_cell.length_b   1.000
_cell.length_c   1.000
_cell.angle_alpha   90.00
_cell.angle_beta   90.00
_cell.angle_gamma   90.00
#
_symmetry.space_group_name_H-M   'P 1'
#
loop_
_entity.id
_entity.type
_entity.pdbx_description
1 polymer ?
#
loop_
_entity_poly.entity_id
_entity_poly.type
_entity_poly.pdbx_seq_one_letter_code
_entity_poly.pdbx_strand_id
1 'polypeptide(L)'
;MDWNEGVSVDGYRVQCQVFSRGRDYHVRVTTRKRGAGLKDSVVHAASPLVFESQEEAERHARYLMMAVKGIQPSGKPEYTVL
;
A
#
# COMPACT_ATOMS: atom_id res chain seq x y z
N MET A 1 5.35 13.82 3.14
CA MET A 1 4.80 12.50 3.50
C MET A 1 5.57 11.99 4.70
N ASP A 2 4.91 11.94 5.85
CA ASP A 2 5.48 11.41 7.08
C ASP A 2 5.44 9.88 7.01
N TRP A 3 6.61 9.24 6.98
CA TRP A 3 6.70 7.79 6.85
C TRP A 3 6.37 7.05 8.17
N ASN A 4 6.02 7.77 9.23
CA ASN A 4 5.84 7.22 10.56
C ASN A 4 4.56 6.39 10.76
N GLU A 5 3.58 6.46 9.87
CA GLU A 5 2.30 5.74 10.01
C GLU A 5 2.26 4.36 9.33
N GLY A 6 3.35 3.90 8.71
CA GLY A 6 3.39 2.61 8.03
C GLY A 6 3.58 1.42 8.98
N VAL A 7 2.87 0.32 8.75
CA VAL A 7 3.04 -0.95 9.50
C VAL A 7 4.27 -1.69 8.98
N SER A 8 4.97 -2.42 9.87
CA SER A 8 6.10 -3.26 9.47
C SER A 8 5.65 -4.71 9.24
N VAL A 9 5.95 -5.25 8.06
CA VAL A 9 5.65 -6.64 7.64
C VAL A 9 6.90 -7.20 6.95
N ASP A 10 7.42 -8.35 7.40
CA ASP A 10 8.59 -9.04 6.82
C ASP A 10 9.84 -8.15 6.61
N GLY A 11 10.05 -7.17 7.49
CA GLY A 11 11.16 -6.22 7.38
C GLY A 11 10.95 -5.09 6.36
N TYR A 12 9.75 -4.99 5.78
CA TYR A 12 9.30 -3.87 4.96
C TYR A 12 8.36 -2.98 5.76
N ARG A 13 8.44 -1.67 5.52
CA ARG A 13 7.39 -0.72 5.89
C ARG A 13 6.35 -0.68 4.78
N VAL A 14 5.08 -0.84 5.15
CA VAL A 14 3.94 -0.88 4.25
C VAL A 14 3.05 0.32 4.53
N GLN A 15 2.58 0.97 3.47
CA GLN A 15 1.65 2.08 3.53
C GLN A 15 0.57 1.90 2.47
N CYS A 16 -0.67 2.22 2.80
CA CYS A 16 -1.78 2.28 1.86
C CYS A 16 -2.16 3.75 1.66
N GLN A 17 -2.19 4.22 0.41
CA GLN A 17 -2.44 5.62 0.07
C GLN A 17 -3.65 5.71 -0.86
N VAL A 18 -4.53 6.67 -0.57
CA VAL A 18 -5.59 7.11 -1.47
C VAL A 18 -5.09 8.34 -2.23
N PHE A 19 -5.30 8.38 -3.54
CA PHE A 19 -4.99 9.53 -4.36
C PHE A 19 -6.10 9.75 -5.39
N SER A 20 -6.43 11.01 -5.65
CA SER A 20 -7.39 11.38 -6.68
C SER A 20 -6.74 11.41 -8.06
N ARG A 21 -7.50 11.04 -9.08
CA ARG A 21 -7.11 11.13 -10.48
C ARG A 21 -8.32 11.62 -11.28
N GLY A 22 -8.39 12.93 -11.49
CA GLY A 22 -9.56 13.54 -12.14
C GLY A 22 -10.75 13.55 -11.19
N ARG A 23 -11.81 12.83 -11.54
CA ARG A 23 -13.03 12.70 -10.71
C ARG A 23 -13.05 11.44 -9.85
N ASP A 24 -12.06 10.57 -10.02
CA ASP A 24 -12.02 9.26 -9.38
C ASP A 24 -10.93 9.20 -8.31
N TYR A 25 -11.05 8.21 -7.44
CA TYR A 25 -10.12 7.89 -6.37
C TYR A 25 -9.52 6.51 -6.59
N HIS A 26 -8.22 6.40 -6.33
CA HIS A 26 -7.46 5.17 -6.45
C HIS A 26 -6.73 4.86 -5.16
N VAL A 27 -6.47 3.58 -4.94
CA VAL A 27 -5.70 3.08 -3.80
C VAL A 27 -4.40 2.45 -4.27
N ARG A 28 -3.31 2.72 -3.56
CA ARG A 28 -2.00 2.11 -3.81
C ARG A 28 -1.36 1.68 -2.50
N VAL A 29 -0.87 0.44 -2.49
CA VAL A 29 0.02 -0.05 -1.45
C VAL A 29 1.46 0.23 -1.85
N THR A 30 2.21 0.85 -0.96
CA THR A 30 3.63 1.12 -1.11
C THR A 30 4.39 0.33 -0.06
N THR A 31 5.34 -0.47 -0.49
CA THR A 31 6.23 -1.23 0.39
C THR A 31 7.65 -0.70 0.24
N ARG A 32 8.40 -0.68 1.34
CA ARG A 32 9.78 -0.19 1.37
C ARG A 32 10.61 -1.03 2.35
N LYS A 33 11.71 -1.62 1.89
CA LYS A 33 12.58 -2.41 2.77
C LYS A 33 13.28 -1.52 3.80
N ARG A 34 13.27 -1.92 5.08
CA ARG A 34 13.93 -1.15 6.16
C ARG A 34 15.44 -1.41 6.15
N GLY A 35 16.25 -0.36 6.27
CA GLY A 35 17.68 -0.48 6.58
C GLY A 35 18.65 -0.72 5.41
N ALA A 36 18.20 -0.66 4.15
CA ALA A 36 19.12 -0.75 3.02
C ALA A 36 19.61 0.66 2.62
N GLY A 37 20.90 0.94 2.82
CA GLY A 37 21.58 2.15 2.33
C GLY A 37 21.73 2.25 0.80
N LEU A 38 20.88 1.54 0.06
CA LEU A 38 20.79 1.52 -1.39
C LEU A 38 19.38 1.96 -1.73
N LYS A 39 19.26 3.02 -2.55
CA LYS A 39 18.01 3.49 -3.21
C LYS A 39 16.82 2.61 -2.85
N ASP A 40 16.08 3.03 -1.83
CA ASP A 40 14.98 2.28 -1.24
C ASP A 40 14.22 1.52 -2.32
N SER A 41 14.18 0.19 -2.24
CA SER A 41 13.36 -0.63 -3.12
C SER A 41 11.90 -0.37 -2.76
N VAL A 42 11.38 0.72 -3.31
CA VAL A 42 10.01 1.16 -3.16
C VAL A 42 9.21 0.45 -4.24
N VAL A 43 8.29 -0.41 -3.83
CA VAL A 43 7.37 -1.06 -4.74
C VAL A 43 5.99 -0.46 -4.55
N HIS A 44 5.37 -0.11 -5.67
CA HIS A 44 4.00 0.40 -5.72
C HIS A 44 3.10 -0.68 -6.33
N ALA A 45 2.14 -1.16 -5.55
CA ALA A 45 1.07 -2.04 -5.98
C ALA A 45 -0.24 -1.26 -5.99
N ALA A 46 -0.73 -0.90 -7.18
CA ALA A 46 -2.03 -0.24 -7.32
C ALA A 46 -3.17 -1.26 -7.17
N SER A 47 -4.22 -0.87 -6.43
CA SER A 47 -5.50 -1.56 -6.49
C SER A 47 -6.07 -1.43 -7.91
N PRO A 48 -6.60 -2.51 -8.51
CA PRO A 48 -7.27 -2.41 -9.81
C PRO A 48 -8.62 -1.67 -9.73
N LEU A 49 -9.17 -1.51 -8.52
CA LEU A 49 -10.43 -0.83 -8.30
C LEU A 49 -10.29 0.69 -8.39
N VAL A 50 -11.33 1.31 -8.94
CA VAL A 50 -11.51 2.77 -9.05
C VAL A 50 -12.78 3.12 -8.26
N PHE A 51 -12.72 4.19 -7.49
CA PHE A 51 -13.81 4.61 -6.61
C PHE A 51 -14.29 6.01 -7.00
N GLU A 52 -15.60 6.23 -6.96
CA GLU A 52 -16.18 7.55 -7.24
C GLU A 52 -16.13 8.45 -6.00
N SER A 53 -16.00 7.86 -4.80
CA SER A 53 -15.93 8.58 -3.54
C SER A 53 -14.62 8.34 -2.79
N GLN A 54 -14.12 9.40 -2.13
CA GLN A 54 -12.94 9.30 -1.27
C GLN A 54 -13.17 8.33 -0.10
N GLU A 55 -14.36 8.35 0.48
CA GLU A 55 -14.69 7.54 1.66
C GLU A 55 -14.63 6.04 1.35
N GLU A 56 -15.15 5.62 0.19
CA GLU A 56 -15.05 4.22 -0.26
C GLU A 56 -13.60 3.83 -0.53
N ALA A 57 -12.82 4.72 -1.15
CA ALA A 57 -11.40 4.47 -1.39
C ALA A 57 -10.62 4.33 -0.07
N GLU A 58 -10.90 5.16 0.94
CA GLU A 58 -10.30 5.08 2.27
C GLU A 58 -10.72 3.81 3.02
N ARG A 59 -12.00 3.44 2.92
CA ARG A 59 -12.50 2.18 3.47
C ARG A 59 -11.80 0.98 2.84
N HIS A 60 -11.66 0.97 1.52
CA HIS A 60 -10.93 -0.06 0.78
C HIS A 60 -9.44 -0.07 1.13
N ALA A 61 -8.82 1.11 1.28
CA ALA A 61 -7.42 1.22 1.67
C ALA A 61 -7.16 0.59 3.06
N ARG A 62 -8.07 0.81 4.03
CA ARG A 62 -8.01 0.16 5.34
C ARG A 62 -8.15 -1.35 5.24
N TYR A 63 -9.11 -1.85 4.45
CA TYR A 63 -9.26 -3.30 4.22
C TYR A 63 -8.03 -3.92 3.55
N LEU A 64 -7.50 -3.28 2.50
CA LEU A 64 -6.28 -3.72 1.83
C LEU A 64 -5.10 -3.79 2.80
N MET A 65 -4.95 -2.78 3.66
CA MET A 65 -3.89 -2.75 4.66
C MET A 65 -3.99 -3.91 5.65
N MET A 66 -5.20 -4.22 6.12
CA MET A 66 -5.48 -5.36 6.99
C MET A 66 -5.31 -6.72 6.29
N ALA A 67 -5.54 -6.76 4.98
CA ALA A 67 -5.42 -7.98 4.18
C ALA A 67 -3.96 -8.32 3.84
N VAL A 68 -2.99 -7.41 4.01
CA VAL A 68 -1.57 -7.72 3.78
C VAL A 68 -1.11 -8.78 4.78
N LYS A 69 -0.79 -9.97 4.26
CA LYS A 69 -0.33 -11.11 5.07
C LYS A 69 1.19 -11.31 5.05
N GLY A 70 1.87 -10.73 4.07
CA GLY A 70 3.31 -10.87 3.88
C GLY A 70 3.80 -10.08 2.67
N ILE A 71 5.11 -9.98 2.50
CA ILE A 71 5.75 -9.29 1.38
C ILE A 71 6.70 -10.25 0.65
N GLN A 72 6.55 -10.36 -0.67
CA GLN A 72 7.44 -11.18 -1.50
C GLN A 72 8.88 -10.65 -1.49
N PRO A 73 9.88 -11.48 -1.85
CA PRO A 73 11.25 -11.00 -2.05
C PRO A 73 11.37 -9.85 -3.08
N SER A 74 10.42 -9.77 -4.01
CA SER A 74 10.30 -8.68 -4.99
C SER A 74 9.84 -7.35 -4.39
N GLY A 75 9.36 -7.34 -3.15
CA GLY A 75 8.72 -6.21 -2.48
C GLY A 75 7.21 -6.12 -2.71
N LYS A 76 6.61 -6.96 -3.57
CA LYS A 76 5.16 -6.94 -3.78
C LYS A 76 4.41 -7.45 -2.54
N PRO A 77 3.34 -6.76 -2.08
CA PRO A 77 2.52 -7.26 -1.00
C PRO A 77 1.73 -8.48 -1.43
N GLU A 78 1.60 -9.44 -0.53
CA GLU A 78 0.67 -10.56 -0.64
C GLU A 78 -0.53 -10.29 0.24
N TYR A 79 -1.71 -10.55 -0.31
CA TYR A 79 -2.97 -10.36 0.39
C TYR A 79 -3.55 -11.72 0.79
N THR A 80 -4.25 -11.76 1.91
CA THR A 80 -5.22 -12.81 2.20
C THR A 80 -6.36 -12.65 1.20
N VAL A 81 -6.69 -13.73 0.49
CA VAL A 81 -7.88 -13.74 -0.38
C VAL A 81 -9.09 -13.65 0.54
N LEU A 82 -9.88 -12.59 0.38
CA LEU A 82 -11.20 -12.44 0.99
C LEU A 82 -12.27 -12.96 0.04
#